data_AF-A0A381P902-F1
#
_entry.id   AF-A0A381P902-F1
#
_cell.length_a   1.000
_cell.length_b   1.000
_cell.length_c   1.000
_cell.angle_alpha   90.00
_cell.angle_beta   90.00
_cell.angle_gamma   90.00
#
_symmetry.space_group_name_H-M   'P 1'
#
loop_
_entity.id
_entity.type
_entity.pdbx_description
1 polymer ?
#
loop_
_entity_poly.entity_id
_entity_poly.type
_entity_poly.pdbx_seq_one_letter_code
_entity_poly.pdbx_strand_id
1 'polypeptide(L)'
;MKKLVFVLLLFTSITYSQSKETGQLASTSFISYEIRTNGKSYLSISHKGITLRHRSDNLENRITYNRNFFKDSSKLYLNIPLHYKVEKKEPTLEPALIYQFPKFNLLIQKEFWYKSSENATIAIDFPYKAVTFRVGWDTSDAFRFHLKYKF
;
A
#
# COMPACT_ATOMS: atom_id res chain seq x y z
N MET A 1 20.90 6.48 16.14
CA MET A 1 19.95 7.61 16.34
C MET A 1 18.84 7.66 15.27
N LYS A 2 19.14 7.73 13.96
CA LYS A 2 18.10 7.86 12.89
C LYS A 2 17.02 6.75 12.86
N LYS A 3 17.40 5.49 13.12
CA LYS A 3 16.45 4.34 13.18
C LYS A 3 15.48 4.45 14.37
N LEU A 4 15.92 5.02 15.49
CA LEU A 4 15.15 5.10 16.73
C LEU A 4 14.10 6.21 16.67
N VAL A 5 14.42 7.32 16.01
CA VAL A 5 13.48 8.41 15.70
C VAL A 5 12.34 7.91 14.80
N PHE A 6 12.65 7.06 13.83
CA PHE A 6 11.64 6.50 12.93
C PHE A 6 10.71 5.52 13.66
N VAL A 7 11.25 4.65 14.52
CA VAL A 7 10.43 3.78 15.39
C VAL A 7 9.54 4.62 16.30
N LEU A 8 10.09 5.70 16.88
CA LEU A 8 9.32 6.61 17.73
C LEU A 8 8.20 7.33 16.94
N LEU A 9 8.49 7.83 15.74
CA LEU A 9 7.48 8.45 14.85
C LEU A 9 6.42 7.46 14.39
N LEU A 10 6.81 6.21 14.15
CA LEU A 10 5.90 5.12 13.83
C LEU A 10 4.96 4.88 15.02
N PHE A 11 5.50 4.69 16.22
CA PHE A 11 4.71 4.49 17.43
C PHE A 11 3.79 5.68 17.73
N THR A 12 4.28 6.92 17.71
CA THR A 12 3.45 8.10 17.99
C THR A 12 2.35 8.29 16.94
N SER A 13 2.61 7.95 15.67
CA SER A 13 1.58 7.97 14.63
C SER A 13 0.51 6.90 14.82
N ILE A 14 0.89 5.70 15.30
CA ILE A 14 -0.03 4.61 15.63
C ILE A 14 -0.90 5.01 16.83
N THR A 15 -0.32 5.57 17.89
CA THR A 15 -1.06 5.97 19.10
C THR A 15 -2.00 7.15 18.83
N TYR A 16 -1.57 8.12 18.01
CA TYR A 16 -2.42 9.24 17.59
C TYR A 16 -3.57 8.80 16.66
N SER A 17 -3.36 7.77 15.85
CA SER A 17 -4.40 7.21 14.97
C SER A 17 -5.54 6.56 15.76
N GLN A 18 -5.27 6.00 16.95
CA GLN A 18 -6.29 5.35 17.76
C GLN A 18 -7.14 6.31 18.60
N SER A 19 -6.74 7.57 18.77
CA SER A 19 -7.45 8.52 19.64
C SER A 19 -8.56 9.32 18.95
N LYS A 20 -8.73 9.22 17.62
CA LYS A 20 -9.71 10.02 16.86
C LYS A 20 -10.65 9.26 15.91
N GLU A 21 -10.64 7.93 15.86
CA GLU A 21 -11.57 7.17 15.01
C GLU A 21 -12.80 6.68 15.79
N THR A 22 -13.66 7.62 16.23
CA THR A 22 -15.09 7.31 16.42
C THR A 22 -15.76 7.29 15.06
N GLY A 23 -15.61 6.18 14.35
CA GLY A 23 -16.19 5.95 13.04
C GLY A 23 -15.80 4.58 12.54
N GLN A 24 -16.70 3.61 12.75
CA GLN A 24 -16.81 2.32 12.04
C GLN A 24 -15.48 1.75 11.50
N LEU A 25 -14.87 0.84 12.25
CA LEU A 25 -13.68 0.08 11.89
C LEU A 25 -13.92 -0.69 10.57
N ALA A 26 -13.76 -0.01 9.44
CA ALA A 26 -13.87 -0.62 8.12
C ALA A 26 -12.82 -1.73 8.07
N SER A 27 -13.21 -2.95 7.69
CA SER A 27 -12.28 -4.09 7.71
C SER A 27 -11.02 -3.74 6.88
N THR A 28 -9.90 -3.63 7.59
CA THR A 28 -8.56 -3.39 7.01
C THR A 28 -7.85 -4.72 6.76
N SER A 29 -8.54 -5.83 6.99
CA SER A 29 -8.05 -7.18 6.78
C SER A 29 -8.31 -7.60 5.34
N PHE A 30 -7.27 -8.12 4.70
CA PHE A 30 -7.40 -8.65 3.34
C PHE A 30 -6.30 -9.65 3.04
N ILE A 31 -6.57 -10.51 2.07
CA ILE A 31 -5.56 -11.29 1.37
C ILE A 31 -5.53 -10.84 -0.09
N SER A 32 -4.36 -10.84 -0.70
CA SER A 32 -4.26 -10.45 -2.10
C SER A 32 -3.08 -11.09 -2.83
N TYR A 33 -3.25 -11.25 -4.13
CA TYR A 33 -2.22 -11.79 -5.02
C TYR A 33 -1.99 -10.82 -6.19
N GLU A 34 -0.73 -10.52 -6.50
CA GLU A 34 -0.31 -9.70 -7.63
C GLU A 34 0.59 -10.52 -8.55
N ILE A 35 0.36 -10.41 -9.86
CA ILE A 35 1.26 -10.90 -10.91
C ILE A 35 1.67 -9.75 -11.80
N ARG A 36 2.89 -9.82 -12.32
CA ARG A 36 3.44 -8.84 -13.25
C ARG A 36 3.98 -9.51 -14.50
N THR A 37 3.92 -8.82 -15.63
CA THR A 37 4.44 -9.32 -16.91
C THR A 37 5.96 -9.51 -16.93
N ASN A 38 6.69 -8.93 -15.97
CA ASN A 38 8.13 -9.14 -15.79
C ASN A 38 8.50 -10.34 -14.90
N GLY A 39 7.56 -11.29 -14.71
CA GLY A 39 7.78 -12.54 -13.96
C GLY A 39 7.72 -12.41 -12.44
N LYS A 40 7.48 -11.21 -11.89
CA LYS A 40 7.34 -11.00 -10.45
C LYS A 40 5.92 -11.29 -9.99
N SER A 41 5.79 -12.03 -8.89
CA SER A 41 4.51 -12.28 -8.23
C SER A 41 4.59 -12.10 -6.72
N TYR A 42 3.49 -11.67 -6.12
CA TYR A 42 3.44 -11.31 -4.72
C TYR A 42 2.16 -11.79 -4.04
N LEU A 43 2.32 -12.37 -2.85
CA LEU A 43 1.22 -12.64 -1.91
C LEU A 43 1.24 -11.58 -0.81
N SER A 44 0.09 -11.06 -0.41
CA SER A 44 -0.01 -10.14 0.72
C SER A 44 -1.15 -10.49 1.65
N ILE A 45 -0.93 -10.33 2.96
CA ILE A 45 -1.92 -10.49 4.01
C ILE A 45 -1.89 -9.22 4.86
N SER A 46 -3.05 -8.67 5.15
CA SER A 46 -3.21 -7.46 5.95
C SER A 46 -4.14 -7.70 7.11
N HIS A 47 -3.86 -7.07 8.24
CA HIS A 47 -4.71 -7.03 9.42
C HIS A 47 -4.50 -5.70 10.16
N LYS A 48 -5.60 -4.99 10.49
CA LYS A 48 -5.56 -3.75 11.28
C LYS A 48 -4.55 -2.70 10.77
N GLY A 49 -4.45 -2.54 9.46
CA GLY A 49 -3.60 -1.54 8.81
C GLY A 49 -2.12 -1.92 8.66
N ILE A 50 -1.72 -3.12 9.12
CA ILE A 50 -0.40 -3.70 8.89
C ILE A 50 -0.52 -4.74 7.78
N THR A 51 0.33 -4.65 6.75
CA THR A 51 0.38 -5.60 5.64
C THR A 51 1.74 -6.27 5.55
N LEU A 52 1.74 -7.60 5.49
CA LEU A 52 2.89 -8.42 5.12
C LEU A 52 2.78 -8.74 3.63
N ARG A 53 3.84 -8.52 2.87
CA ARG A 53 3.93 -8.86 1.45
C ARG A 53 5.18 -9.69 1.20
N HIS A 54 5.00 -10.76 0.45
CA HIS A 54 6.01 -11.74 0.10
C HIS A 54 6.12 -11.85 -1.42
N ARG A 55 7.33 -11.74 -1.97
CA ARG A 55 7.61 -12.04 -3.39
C ARG A 55 7.98 -13.51 -3.54
N SER A 56 7.42 -14.19 -4.54
CA SER A 56 7.52 -15.65 -4.70
C SER A 56 8.94 -16.21 -4.88
N ASP A 57 9.92 -15.37 -5.21
CA ASP A 57 11.33 -15.73 -5.35
C ASP A 57 12.16 -15.45 -4.07
N ASN A 58 11.51 -15.07 -2.96
CA ASN A 58 12.12 -14.71 -1.67
C ASN A 58 13.05 -13.49 -1.68
N LEU A 59 13.08 -12.72 -2.77
CA LEU A 59 14.03 -11.62 -2.93
C LEU A 59 13.47 -10.26 -2.48
N GLU A 60 12.18 -10.17 -2.15
CA GLU A 60 11.54 -8.92 -1.71
C GLU A 60 10.36 -9.17 -0.77
N ASN A 61 10.64 -9.11 0.53
CA ASN A 61 9.66 -9.16 1.61
C ASN A 61 9.48 -7.77 2.22
N ARG A 62 8.24 -7.42 2.52
CA ARG A 62 7.87 -6.07 2.94
C ARG A 62 6.85 -6.09 4.06
N ILE A 63 7.12 -5.32 5.10
CA ILE A 63 6.13 -4.94 6.12
C ILE A 63 5.65 -3.53 5.78
N THR A 64 4.34 -3.30 5.82
CA THR A 64 3.75 -2.01 5.46
C THR A 64 2.80 -1.55 6.55
N TYR A 65 2.90 -0.28 6.94
CA TYR A 65 1.88 0.45 7.69
C TYR A 65 1.26 1.49 6.78
N ASN A 66 -0.07 1.56 6.73
CA ASN A 66 -0.77 2.41 5.78
C ASN A 66 -1.57 3.52 6.45
N ARG A 67 -1.49 4.75 5.93
CA ARG A 67 -2.26 5.90 6.43
C ARG A 67 -2.93 6.67 5.30
N ASN A 68 -4.24 6.87 5.41
CA ASN A 68 -5.01 7.71 4.50
C ASN A 68 -5.20 9.11 5.08
N PHE A 69 -5.23 10.13 4.22
CA PHE A 69 -5.50 11.52 4.53
C PHE A 69 -6.64 12.02 3.63
N PHE A 70 -7.59 12.76 4.19
CA PHE A 70 -8.72 13.38 3.48
C PHE A 70 -9.71 12.41 2.82
N LYS A 71 -9.69 11.14 3.21
CA LYS A 71 -10.51 10.09 2.58
C LYS A 71 -12.01 10.30 2.79
N ASP A 72 -12.41 10.84 3.94
CA ASP A 72 -13.83 11.01 4.29
C ASP A 72 -14.43 12.32 3.77
N SER A 73 -13.58 13.25 3.30
CA SER A 73 -14.01 14.60 2.89
C SER A 73 -13.91 14.85 1.38
N SER A 74 -13.35 13.92 0.61
CA SER A 74 -13.06 14.15 -0.81
C SER A 74 -13.01 12.85 -1.62
N LYS A 75 -13.44 12.92 -2.89
CA LYS A 75 -13.21 11.84 -3.88
C LYS A 75 -11.74 11.66 -4.22
N LEU A 76 -10.94 12.72 -4.07
CA LEU A 76 -9.50 12.71 -4.22
C LEU A 76 -8.84 12.69 -2.84
N TYR A 77 -8.09 11.64 -2.53
CA TYR A 77 -7.43 11.51 -1.24
C TYR A 77 -6.00 10.99 -1.38
N LEU A 78 -5.19 11.27 -0.35
CA LEU A 78 -3.79 10.89 -0.31
C LEU A 78 -3.62 9.68 0.61
N ASN A 79 -2.97 8.63 0.11
CA ASN A 79 -2.56 7.49 0.90
C ASN A 79 -1.05 7.45 0.99
N ILE A 80 -0.49 7.27 2.19
CA ILE A 80 0.96 7.20 2.41
C ILE A 80 1.28 5.88 3.15
N PRO A 81 1.52 4.80 2.41
CA PRO A 81 2.16 3.59 2.92
C PRO A 81 3.60 3.87 3.31
N LEU A 82 3.96 3.33 4.46
CA LEU A 82 5.31 3.26 4.95
C LEU A 82 5.75 1.81 4.98
N HIS A 83 6.82 1.52 4.24
CA HIS A 83 7.33 0.18 4.08
C HIS A 83 8.63 -0.02 4.85
N TYR A 84 8.87 -1.27 5.23
CA TYR A 84 10.18 -1.77 5.59
C TYR A 84 10.51 -2.96 4.70
N LYS A 85 11.54 -2.83 3.84
CA LYS A 85 12.05 -3.89 2.97
C LYS A 85 13.04 -4.73 3.75
N VAL A 86 12.72 -6.01 3.95
CA VAL A 86 13.47 -6.90 4.86
C VAL A 86 14.88 -7.16 4.33
N GLU A 87 15.02 -7.51 3.05
CA GLU A 87 16.29 -7.87 2.42
C GLU A 87 17.21 -6.65 2.29
N LYS A 88 16.65 -5.51 1.89
CA LYS A 88 17.40 -4.24 1.77
C LYS A 88 17.66 -3.55 3.12
N LYS A 89 16.95 -3.96 4.18
CA LYS A 89 16.96 -3.33 5.52
C LYS A 89 16.67 -1.81 5.47
N GLU A 90 15.82 -1.41 4.54
CA GLU A 90 15.57 -0.02 4.17
C GLU A 90 14.09 0.33 4.34
N PRO A 91 13.76 1.44 5.02
CA PRO A 91 12.40 1.96 4.98
C PRO A 91 12.14 2.65 3.64
N THR A 92 10.91 2.68 3.16
CA THR A 92 10.52 3.47 1.99
C THR A 92 9.13 4.07 2.18
N LEU A 93 8.85 5.16 1.48
CA LEU A 93 7.52 5.79 1.43
C LEU A 93 6.96 5.61 0.01
N GLU A 94 5.69 5.22 -0.10
CA GLU A 94 5.00 5.04 -1.39
C GLU A 94 3.74 5.92 -1.50
N PRO A 95 3.85 7.26 -1.41
CA PRO A 95 2.67 8.11 -1.52
C PRO A 95 1.90 7.81 -2.80
N ALA A 96 0.58 7.71 -2.62
CA ALA A 96 -0.39 7.37 -3.64
C ALA A 96 -1.51 8.40 -3.62
N LEU A 97 -1.77 9.02 -4.77
CA LEU A 97 -2.93 9.86 -4.99
C LEU A 97 -4.04 9.01 -5.61
N ILE A 98 -5.23 9.04 -4.99
CA ILE A 98 -6.35 8.18 -5.38
C ILE A 98 -7.58 9.03 -5.64
N TYR A 99 -8.14 8.90 -6.84
CA TYR A 99 -9.42 9.49 -7.21
C TYR A 99 -10.51 8.42 -7.33
N GLN A 100 -11.62 8.61 -6.62
CA GLN A 100 -12.75 7.69 -6.57
C GLN A 100 -13.82 8.06 -7.60
N PHE A 101 -13.94 7.24 -8.65
CA PHE A 101 -15.09 7.27 -9.57
C PHE A 101 -16.21 6.33 -9.07
N PRO A 102 -17.44 6.47 -9.58
CA PRO A 102 -18.55 5.62 -9.14
C PRO A 102 -18.34 4.11 -9.32
N LYS A 103 -17.53 3.70 -10.32
CA LYS A 103 -17.32 2.28 -10.67
C LYS A 103 -15.89 1.78 -10.45
N PHE A 104 -14.92 2.69 -10.29
CA PHE A 104 -13.52 2.35 -10.18
C PHE A 104 -12.74 3.45 -9.45
N ASN A 105 -11.52 3.16 -9.00
CA ASN A 105 -10.61 4.18 -8.51
C ASN A 105 -9.41 4.31 -9.45
N LEU A 106 -8.98 5.53 -9.72
CA LEU A 106 -7.72 5.80 -10.40
C LEU A 106 -6.66 6.05 -9.32
N LEU A 107 -5.52 5.37 -9.44
CA LEU A 107 -4.40 5.46 -8.51
C LEU A 107 -3.13 5.82 -9.26
N ILE A 108 -2.37 6.76 -8.70
CA ILE A 108 -0.99 7.06 -9.12
C ILE A 108 -0.13 7.01 -7.87
N GLN A 109 0.95 6.22 -7.88
CA GLN A 109 1.87 6.09 -6.76
C GLN A 109 3.32 6.09 -7.22
N LYS A 110 4.22 6.53 -6.34
CA LYS A 110 5.66 6.40 -6.53
C LYS A 110 6.33 6.08 -5.22
N GLU A 111 7.19 5.08 -5.24
CA GLU A 111 7.99 4.70 -4.07
C GLU A 111 9.36 5.38 -4.09
N PHE A 112 9.81 5.86 -2.93
CA PHE A 112 11.14 6.46 -2.77
C PHE A 112 11.67 6.32 -1.35
N TRP A 113 12.99 6.55 -1.24
CA TRP A 113 13.72 6.78 -0.01
C TRP A 113 14.81 7.83 -0.22
N TYR A 114 15.46 8.26 0.86
CA TYR A 114 16.50 9.29 0.87
C TYR A 114 17.57 9.14 -0.23
N LYS A 115 17.92 7.91 -0.63
CA LYS A 115 18.88 7.61 -1.71
C LYS A 115 18.35 6.66 -2.78
N SER A 116 17.06 6.31 -2.76
CA SER A 116 16.49 5.38 -3.74
C SER A 116 15.20 5.96 -4.34
N SER A 117 15.09 5.88 -5.66
CA SER A 117 13.89 6.25 -6.41
C SER A 117 13.42 4.99 -7.08
N GLU A 118 12.33 4.43 -6.58
CA GLU A 118 11.76 3.20 -7.09
C GLU A 118 10.71 3.52 -8.17
N ASN A 119 10.13 2.47 -8.76
CA ASN A 119 9.23 2.61 -9.89
C ASN A 119 7.95 3.38 -9.54
N ALA A 120 7.48 4.20 -10.48
CA ALA A 120 6.16 4.80 -10.41
C ALA A 120 5.12 3.83 -10.96
N THR A 121 3.87 3.95 -10.54
CA THR A 121 2.77 3.08 -10.96
C THR A 121 1.50 3.89 -11.16
N ILE A 122 0.80 3.60 -12.24
CA ILE A 122 -0.56 4.07 -12.51
C ILE A 122 -1.45 2.83 -12.58
N ALA A 123 -2.56 2.84 -11.86
CA ALA A 123 -3.46 1.68 -11.78
C ALA A 123 -4.92 2.09 -11.68
N ILE A 124 -5.79 1.17 -12.09
CA ILE A 124 -7.24 1.26 -11.95
C ILE A 124 -7.71 0.11 -11.06
N ASP A 125 -8.43 0.45 -9.98
CA ASP A 125 -9.09 -0.50 -9.10
C ASP A 125 -10.56 -0.62 -9.45
N PHE A 126 -11.04 -1.84 -9.70
CA PHE A 126 -12.43 -2.20 -9.90
C PHE A 126 -12.94 -2.94 -8.66
N PRO A 127 -13.58 -2.24 -7.70
CA PRO A 127 -14.18 -2.87 -6.54
C PRO A 127 -15.48 -3.59 -6.92
N TYR A 128 -15.65 -4.84 -6.49
CA TYR A 128 -16.88 -5.61 -6.63
C TYR A 128 -17.12 -6.47 -5.38
N LYS A 129 -18.14 -6.12 -4.58
CA LYS A 129 -18.41 -6.75 -3.28
C LYS A 129 -17.15 -6.75 -2.40
N ALA A 130 -16.76 -7.90 -1.85
CA ALA A 130 -15.54 -8.07 -1.05
C ALA A 130 -14.25 -8.13 -1.88
N VAL A 131 -14.36 -8.18 -3.21
CA VAL A 131 -13.23 -8.35 -4.13
C VAL A 131 -12.84 -7.01 -4.75
N THR A 132 -11.56 -6.81 -5.02
CA THR A 132 -11.07 -5.71 -5.86
C THR A 132 -10.11 -6.28 -6.88
N PHE A 133 -10.38 -5.99 -8.15
CA PHE A 133 -9.47 -6.30 -9.26
C PHE A 133 -8.72 -5.04 -9.65
N ARG A 134 -7.41 -5.16 -9.90
CA ARG A 134 -6.56 -4.05 -10.31
C ARG A 134 -5.83 -4.41 -11.58
N VAL A 135 -5.79 -3.44 -12.49
CA VAL A 135 -4.86 -3.42 -13.62
C VAL A 135 -4.03 -2.16 -13.51
N GLY A 136 -2.72 -2.29 -13.70
CA GLY A 136 -1.84 -1.13 -13.70
C GLY A 136 -0.63 -1.32 -14.58
N TRP A 137 0.03 -0.21 -14.85
CA TRP A 137 1.33 -0.17 -15.49
C TRP A 137 2.33 0.49 -14.54
N ASP A 138 3.56 0.02 -14.56
CA ASP A 138 4.63 0.61 -13.78
C ASP A 138 5.92 0.78 -14.58
N THR A 139 6.77 1.70 -14.13
CA THR A 139 7.99 2.11 -14.83
C THR A 139 9.12 1.06 -14.84
N SER A 140 8.88 -0.16 -14.33
CA SER A 140 9.75 -1.33 -14.56
C SER A 140 9.35 -2.13 -15.81
N ASP A 141 8.71 -1.46 -16.76
CA ASP A 141 8.19 -2.04 -18.01
C ASP A 141 7.28 -3.25 -17.78
N ALA A 142 6.39 -3.12 -16.80
CA ALA A 142 5.49 -4.20 -16.41
C ALA A 142 4.04 -3.74 -16.30
N PHE A 143 3.14 -4.58 -16.83
CA PHE A 143 1.74 -4.56 -16.45
C PHE A 143 1.55 -5.40 -15.19
N ARG A 144 0.66 -4.93 -14.31
CA ARG A 144 0.32 -5.54 -13.03
C ARG A 144 -1.14 -5.96 -13.06
N PHE A 145 -1.40 -7.16 -12.59
CA PHE A 145 -2.75 -7.65 -12.31
C PHE A 145 -2.80 -8.04 -10.84
N HIS A 146 -3.76 -7.49 -10.11
CA HIS A 146 -3.86 -7.71 -8.68
C HIS A 146 -5.29 -8.04 -8.29
N LEU A 147 -5.44 -9.06 -7.45
CA LEU A 147 -6.71 -9.53 -6.91
C LEU A 147 -6.64 -9.43 -5.39
N LYS A 148 -7.59 -8.71 -4.81
CA LYS A 148 -7.70 -8.50 -3.36
C LYS A 148 -9.06 -8.95 -2.85
N TYR A 149 -9.07 -9.72 -1.76
CA TYR A 149 -10.27 -10.14 -1.04
C TYR A 149 -10.26 -9.57 0.38
N LYS A 150 -11.30 -8.81 0.74
CA LYS A 150 -11.49 -8.23 2.08
C LYS A 150 -12.35 -9.16 2.93
N PHE A 151 -11.99 -9.30 4.21
CA PHE A 151 -12.72 -10.08 5.20
C PHE A 151 -12.70 -9.41 6.58
#